data_AF-A0A3A9Z7F8-F1
#
_entry.id   AF-A0A3A9Z7F8-F1
#
_cell.length_a   1.000
_cell.length_b   1.000
_cell.length_c   1.000
_cell.angle_alpha   90.00
_cell.angle_beta   90.00
_cell.angle_gamma   90.00
#
_symmetry.space_group_name_H-M   'P 1'
#
loop_
_entity.id
_entity.type
_entity.pdbx_description
1 polymer ?
#
loop_
_entity_poly.entity_id
_entity_poly.type
_entity_poly.pdbx_seq_one_letter_code
_entity_poly.pdbx_strand_id
1 'polypeptide(L)'
;MLKWEYALLVRRRQAASNDAGWEVVFVWYGPDGSMVDVTAYGDTALTHLNRAGDQGWELVAMSEDPSLPGNNELHRYHLKRPKPAAPQPRQRMRAPGRSRRTISG
;
A
#
# COMPACT_ATOMS: atom_id res chain seq x y z
N MET A 1 -9.31 1.98 20.70
CA MET A 1 -8.89 3.14 19.87
C MET A 1 -8.56 2.64 18.47
N LEU A 2 -9.14 3.25 17.44
CA LEU A 2 -8.89 2.88 16.04
C LEU A 2 -7.43 3.20 15.68
N LYS A 3 -6.74 2.26 15.03
CA LYS A 3 -5.40 2.48 14.48
C LYS A 3 -5.51 2.74 12.98
N TRP A 4 -4.70 3.64 12.48
CA TRP A 4 -4.64 3.98 11.06
C TRP A 4 -3.34 3.47 10.46
N GLU A 5 -3.38 3.15 9.18
CA GLU A 5 -2.20 2.99 8.37
C GLU A 5 -2.23 3.98 7.21
N TYR A 6 -1.04 4.36 6.76
CA TYR A 6 -0.83 5.42 5.79
C TYR A 6 -0.07 4.88 4.58
N ALA A 7 -0.40 5.42 3.42
CA ALA A 7 0.32 5.17 2.19
C ALA A 7 0.52 6.48 1.44
N LEU A 8 1.44 6.45 0.48
CA LEU A 8 1.73 7.59 -0.38
C LEU A 8 1.79 7.11 -1.83
N LEU A 9 0.98 7.71 -2.69
CA LEU A 9 1.15 7.59 -4.13
C LEU A 9 1.94 8.81 -4.61
N VAL A 10 3.05 8.58 -5.30
CA VAL A 10 3.87 9.64 -5.90
C VAL A 10 3.75 9.54 -7.41
N ARG A 11 3.33 10.64 -8.04
CA ARG A 11 3.44 10.85 -9.48
C ARG A 11 4.64 11.73 -9.73
N ARG A 12 5.53 11.30 -10.62
CA ARG A 12 6.75 12.03 -10.96
C ARG A 12 6.96 12.03 -12.47
N ARG A 13 7.31 13.19 -13.03
CA ARG A 13 7.93 13.25 -14.36
C ARG A 13 9.44 13.01 -14.24
N GLN A 14 9.98 12.11 -15.04
CA GLN A 14 11.41 11.78 -15.05
C GLN A 14 11.92 11.48 -16.47
N ALA A 15 13.24 11.42 -16.63
CA ALA A 15 13.84 11.00 -17.88
C ALA A 15 13.47 9.54 -18.15
N ALA A 16 12.98 9.26 -19.35
CA ALA A 16 12.66 7.89 -19.75
C ALA A 16 13.93 7.06 -19.87
N SER A 17 13.84 5.76 -19.61
CA SER A 17 14.95 4.81 -19.80
C SER A 17 15.22 4.48 -21.27
N ASN A 18 14.44 5.03 -22.20
CA ASN A 18 14.51 4.86 -23.64
C ASN A 18 14.65 6.22 -24.35
N ASP A 19 14.72 6.19 -25.68
CA ASP A 19 14.88 7.40 -26.51
C ASP A 19 13.64 8.32 -26.55
N ALA A 20 12.60 8.06 -25.74
CA ALA A 20 11.39 8.90 -25.68
C ALA A 20 11.59 10.23 -24.91
N GLY A 21 12.74 10.40 -24.25
CA GLY A 21 13.11 11.63 -23.54
C GLY A 21 12.52 11.74 -22.14
N TRP A 22 11.19 11.77 -22.00
CA TRP A 22 10.51 11.94 -20.70
C TRP A 22 9.34 10.98 -20.53
N GLU A 23 9.13 10.52 -19.31
CA GLU A 23 7.99 9.71 -18.91
C GLU A 23 7.39 10.20 -17.58
N VAL A 24 6.14 9.81 -17.34
CA VAL A 24 5.46 9.99 -16.05
C VAL A 24 5.37 8.63 -15.39
N VAL A 25 5.88 8.54 -14.16
CA VAL A 25 5.84 7.32 -13.35
C VAL A 25 4.99 7.50 -12.11
N PHE A 26 4.41 6.40 -11.66
CA PHE A 26 3.61 6.31 -10.45
C PHE A 26 4.24 5.28 -9.50
N VAL A 27 4.56 5.72 -8.29
CA VAL A 27 5.16 4.87 -7.25
C VAL A 27 4.27 4.85 -6.03
N TRP A 28 3.94 3.65 -5.56
CA TRP A 28 3.21 3.42 -4.33
C TRP A 28 4.17 3.11 -3.18
N TYR A 29 4.04 3.87 -2.09
CA TYR A 29 4.72 3.62 -0.82
C TYR A 29 3.72 3.05 0.18
N GLY A 30 3.91 1.78 0.55
CA GLY A 30 3.04 1.06 1.46
C GLY A 30 3.30 1.37 2.94
N PRO A 31 2.36 1.01 3.84
CA PRO A 31 2.49 1.21 5.28
C PRO A 31 3.60 0.37 5.93
N ASP A 32 4.08 -0.66 5.23
CA ASP A 32 5.19 -1.53 5.60
C ASP A 32 6.56 -1.01 5.10
N GLY A 33 6.58 0.16 4.45
CA GLY A 33 7.78 0.71 3.82
C GLY A 33 8.08 0.14 2.44
N SER A 34 7.20 -0.70 1.88
CA SER A 34 7.33 -1.17 0.51
C SER A 34 7.26 -0.01 -0.48
N MET A 35 8.01 -0.12 -1.58
CA MET A 35 7.99 0.82 -2.70
C MET A 35 7.73 0.02 -3.96
N VAL A 36 6.61 0.29 -4.64
CA VAL A 36 6.15 -0.47 -5.81
C VAL A 36 5.90 0.50 -6.95
N ASP A 37 6.54 0.26 -8.09
CA ASP A 37 6.18 0.93 -9.33
C ASP A 37 4.80 0.41 -9.79
N VAL A 38 3.85 1.32 -9.90
CA VAL A 38 2.47 1.03 -10.29
C VAL A 38 2.11 1.66 -11.62
N THR A 39 3.08 2.23 -12.34
CA THR A 39 2.88 2.93 -13.62
C THR A 39 2.08 2.11 -14.63
N ALA A 40 2.30 0.79 -14.68
CA ALA A 40 1.59 -0.12 -15.58
C ALA A 40 0.07 -0.22 -15.33
N TYR A 41 -0.45 0.26 -14.19
CA TYR A 41 -1.89 0.21 -13.90
C TYR A 41 -2.68 1.36 -14.53
N GLY A 42 -2.01 2.38 -15.07
CA GLY A 42 -2.66 3.43 -15.84
C GLY A 42 -1.89 4.74 -15.88
N ASP A 43 -2.29 5.61 -16.80
CA ASP A 43 -1.54 6.83 -17.12
C ASP A 43 -1.95 8.05 -16.31
N THR A 44 -3.03 7.95 -15.52
CA THR A 44 -3.59 9.07 -14.75
C THR A 44 -3.57 8.80 -13.25
N ALA A 45 -3.34 9.85 -12.46
CA ALA A 45 -3.44 9.76 -11.01
C ALA A 45 -4.83 9.28 -10.55
N LEU A 46 -5.89 9.68 -11.27
CA LEU A 46 -7.26 9.29 -10.95
C LEU A 46 -7.47 7.78 -11.03
N THR A 47 -6.89 7.10 -12.03
CA THR A 47 -6.94 5.64 -12.16
C THR A 47 -6.36 4.94 -10.92
N HIS A 48 -5.20 5.41 -10.45
CA HIS A 48 -4.54 4.86 -9.26
C HIS A 48 -5.32 5.15 -7.98
N LEU A 49 -5.84 6.37 -7.83
CA LEU A 49 -6.64 6.77 -6.67
C LEU A 49 -7.95 5.98 -6.57
N ASN A 50 -8.64 5.75 -7.69
CA ASN A 50 -9.84 4.91 -7.71
C ASN A 50 -9.52 3.47 -7.29
N ARG A 51 -8.45 2.87 -7.83
CA ARG A 51 -7.99 1.53 -7.45
C ARG A 51 -7.59 1.43 -5.97
N ALA A 52 -7.03 2.50 -5.41
CA ALA A 52 -6.73 2.57 -3.98
C ALA A 52 -8.02 2.69 -3.15
N GLY A 53 -8.98 3.50 -3.62
CA GLY A 53 -10.33 3.61 -3.04
C GLY A 53 -11.06 2.28 -2.96
N ASP A 54 -10.98 1.46 -4.01
CA ASP A 54 -11.53 0.09 -4.03
C ASP A 54 -10.93 -0.83 -2.96
N GLN A 55 -9.72 -0.51 -2.49
CA GLN A 55 -9.01 -1.21 -1.41
C GLN A 55 -9.20 -0.55 -0.04
N GLY A 56 -10.14 0.40 0.06
CA GLY A 56 -10.49 1.11 1.28
C GLY A 56 -9.55 2.25 1.65
N TRP A 57 -8.69 2.71 0.74
CA TRP A 57 -7.84 3.87 0.97
C TRP A 57 -8.59 5.17 0.71
N GLU A 58 -8.48 6.11 1.65
CA GLU A 58 -9.05 7.44 1.54
C GLU A 58 -7.94 8.46 1.26
N LEU A 59 -8.13 9.33 0.26
CA LEU A 59 -7.26 10.48 0.03
C LEU A 59 -7.44 11.49 1.17
N VAL A 60 -6.34 11.89 1.80
CA VAL A 60 -6.33 12.80 2.95
C VAL A 60 -5.76 14.17 2.58
N ALA A 61 -4.69 14.15 1.79
CA ALA A 61 -4.01 15.36 1.36
C ALA A 61 -3.32 15.12 0.02
N MET A 62 -3.13 16.21 -0.70
CA MET A 62 -2.33 16.23 -1.90
C MET A 62 -1.35 17.40 -1.79
N SER A 63 -0.08 17.15 -2.12
CA SER A 63 0.95 18.18 -2.15
C SER A 63 1.72 18.14 -3.47
N GLU A 64 2.11 19.30 -3.94
CA GLU A 64 3.01 19.49 -5.06
C GLU A 64 4.31 20.08 -4.54
N ASP A 65 5.43 19.70 -5.14
CA ASP A 65 6.75 20.22 -4.77
C ASP A 65 7.22 21.27 -5.79
N PRO A 66 7.01 22.58 -5.53
CA PRO A 66 7.42 23.63 -6.46
C PRO A 66 8.93 23.93 -6.37
N SER A 67 9.67 23.29 -5.46
CA SER A 67 11.06 23.64 -5.16
C SER A 67 12.09 23.19 -6.20
N LEU A 68 11.68 22.39 -7.19
CA LEU A 68 12.55 21.92 -8.26
C LEU A 68 12.42 22.82 -9.50
N PRO A 69 13.48 23.55 -9.91
CA PRO A 69 13.46 24.33 -11.14
C PRO A 69 13.26 23.40 -12.35
N GLY A 70 12.22 23.65 -13.14
CA GLY A 70 11.88 22.88 -14.34
C GLY A 70 10.52 22.20 -14.27
N ASN A 71 10.12 21.57 -15.38
CA ASN A 71 8.85 20.86 -15.57
C ASN A 71 8.74 19.55 -14.74
N ASN A 72 9.37 19.48 -13.56
CA ASN A 72 9.32 18.33 -12.68
C ASN A 72 7.99 18.32 -11.93
N GLU A 73 6.97 17.77 -12.58
CA GLU A 73 5.67 17.50 -11.97
C GLU A 73 5.82 16.40 -10.92
N LEU A 74 6.05 16.79 -9.66
CA LEU A 74 6.08 15.89 -8.51
C LEU A 74 4.82 16.10 -7.66
N HIS A 75 3.89 15.16 -7.74
CA HIS A 75 2.62 15.18 -7.01
C HIS A 75 2.63 14.04 -5.99
N ARG A 76 2.30 14.36 -4.75
CA ARG A 76 2.26 13.43 -3.61
C ARG A 76 0.82 13.33 -3.09
N TYR A 77 0.22 12.16 -3.20
CA TYR A 77 -1.13 11.86 -2.74
C TYR A 77 -1.05 11.02 -1.47
N HIS A 78 -1.43 11.60 -0.33
CA HIS A 78 -1.39 10.96 0.98
C HIS A 78 -2.69 10.23 1.25
N LEU A 79 -2.60 8.93 1.54
CA LEU A 79 -3.76 8.09 1.79
C LEU A 79 -3.73 7.53 3.21
N LYS A 80 -4.92 7.28 3.75
CA LYS A 80 -5.10 6.54 5.01
C LYS A 80 -6.14 5.46 4.84
N ARG A 81 -6.07 4.43 5.69
CA ARG A 81 -7.20 3.53 5.93
C ARG A 81 -7.15 2.96 7.35
N PRO A 82 -8.28 2.45 7.88
CA PRO A 82 -8.28 1.73 9.14
C PRO A 82 -7.31 0.54 9.07
N LYS A 83 -6.42 0.41 10.07
CA LYS A 83 -5.53 -0.74 10.16
C LYS A 83 -6.39 -1.99 10.41
N PRO A 84 -6.31 -3.02 9.55
CA PRO A 84 -7.06 -4.25 9.77
C PRO A 84 -6.71 -4.84 11.13
N ALA A 85 -7.72 -5.27 11.88
CA ALA A 85 -7.47 -6.02 13.12
C ALA A 85 -6.70 -7.29 12.76
N ALA A 86 -5.53 -7.49 13.39
CA ALA A 86 -4.78 -8.73 13.21
C ALA A 86 -5.71 -9.91 13.55
N PRO A 87 -5.80 -10.95 12.71
CA PRO A 87 -6.59 -12.12 13.05
C PRO A 87 -6.07 -12.66 14.37
N GLN A 88 -6.96 -12.78 15.37
CA GLN A 88 -6.58 -13.37 16.65
C GLN A 88 -6.03 -14.77 16.37
N PRO A 89 -4.87 -15.15 16.94
CA PRO A 89 -4.37 -16.51 16.80
C PRO A 89 -5.47 -17.44 17.33
N ARG A 90 -6.04 -18.26 16.46
CA ARG A 90 -7.03 -19.27 16.84
C ARG A 90 -6.41 -20.10 17.94
N GLN A 91 -6.85 -19.89 19.18
CA GLN A 91 -6.43 -20.66 20.32
C GLN A 91 -6.81 -22.11 20.00
N ARG A 92 -5.82 -22.93 19.62
CA ARG A 92 -6.00 -24.36 19.47
C ARG A 92 -6.44 -24.85 20.84
N MET A 93 -7.75 -25.04 21.02
CA MET A 93 -8.27 -25.78 22.14
C MET A 93 -7.65 -27.18 22.06
N ARG A 94 -6.60 -27.40 22.85
CA ARG A 94 -6.14 -28.75 23.17
C ARG A 94 -7.30 -29.37 23.94
N ALA A 95 -8.03 -30.25 23.29
CA ALA A 95 -9.04 -31.07 23.94
C ALA A 95 -8.39 -31.79 25.13
N PRO A 96 -8.93 -31.69 26.35
CA PRO A 96 -8.50 -32.53 27.45
C PRO A 96 -9.19 -33.88 27.28
N GLY A 97 -8.45 -34.89 26.83
CA GLY A 97 -8.94 -36.26 26.93
C GLY A 97 -8.41 -37.19 25.86
N ARG A 98 -7.43 -38.02 26.25
CA ARG A 98 -7.67 -39.45 26.45
C ARG A 98 -6.42 -40.06 27.10
N SER A 99 -6.48 -40.28 28.42
CA SER A 99 -5.52 -41.14 29.10
C SER A 99 -5.63 -42.54 28.50
N ARG A 100 -4.56 -42.99 27.82
CA ARG A 100 -4.47 -44.30 27.17
C ARG A 100 -4.15 -45.32 28.26
N ARG A 101 -5.19 -46.01 28.75
CA ARG A 101 -5.03 -47.17 29.65
C ARG A 101 -4.23 -48.25 28.93
N THR A 102 -3.08 -48.59 29.49
CA THR A 102 -2.33 -49.82 29.20
C THR A 102 -3.17 -51.01 29.62
N ILE A 103 -3.38 -51.97 28.71
CA ILE A 103 -3.79 -53.32 29.04
C ILE A 103 -2.62 -54.20 28.67
N SER A 104 -1.94 -54.69 29.71
CA SER A 104 -1.05 -55.84 29.67
C SER A 104 -1.87 -57.10 29.40
N GLY A 105 -1.49 -57.84 28.37
CA GLY A 105 -1.87 -59.22 28.08
C GLY A 105 -0.65 -59.91 27.53
#